data_AF-A0A9E3DEB6-F1
#
_entry.id   AF-A0A9E3DEB6-F1
#
_cell.length_a   1.000
_cell.length_b   1.000
_cell.length_c   1.000
_cell.angle_alpha   90.00
_cell.angle_beta   90.00
_cell.angle_gamma   90.00
#
_symmetry.space_group_name_H-M   'P 1'
#
loop_
_entity.id
_entity.type
_entity.pdbx_description
1 polymer ?
#
loop_
_entity_poly.entity_id
_entity_poly.type
_entity_poly.pdbx_seq_one_letter_code
_entity_poly.pdbx_strand_id
1 'polypeptide(L)'
;MSPFQMVLICLAGLGAGAINALVGSGTLITFPTLVAIGFPPVTATMSNAVGLVAGSVSGTWGYRAELSGQWDRLRWQLPASLVGAVLGAYLLLHLPEKVFVDIVPVLLVLALVLVVAGPRIQTWTARRAEVAGRSPEHITPRRMAVLVIGTFVVGVYGGYFTAAQGILLVGLMGALLPESVQRMNAAKNLLALVVNVVAALAYT
;
A
#
# COMPACT_ATOMS: atom_id res chain seq x y z
N MET A 1 10.14 -27.61 7.99
CA MET A 1 9.95 -26.49 8.93
C MET A 1 9.29 -27.04 10.19
N SER A 2 9.73 -26.64 11.39
CA SER A 2 9.10 -27.11 12.63
C SER A 2 7.79 -26.36 12.92
N PRO A 3 6.82 -26.97 13.63
CA PRO A 3 5.56 -26.29 14.01
C PRO A 3 5.79 -24.99 14.77
N PHE A 4 6.84 -24.94 15.61
CA PHE A 4 7.25 -23.74 16.34
C PHE A 4 7.69 -22.60 15.41
N GLN A 5 8.45 -22.90 14.35
CA GLN A 5 8.83 -21.91 13.34
C GLN A 5 7.61 -21.36 12.60
N MET A 6 6.61 -22.21 12.29
CA MET A 6 5.37 -21.76 11.63
C MET A 6 4.58 -20.79 12.51
N VAL A 7 4.45 -21.05 13.80
CA VAL A 7 3.77 -20.16 14.75
C VAL A 7 4.50 -18.82 14.88
N LEU A 8 5.84 -18.84 15.01
CA LEU A 8 6.65 -17.63 15.06
C LEU A 8 6.52 -16.78 13.79
N ILE A 9 6.57 -17.41 12.61
CA ILE A 9 6.38 -16.71 11.32
C ILE A 9 4.97 -16.11 11.23
N CYS A 10 3.96 -16.83 11.70
CA CYS A 10 2.58 -16.34 11.70
C CYS A 10 2.42 -15.11 12.60
N LEU A 11 2.98 -15.14 13.82
CA LEU A 11 2.98 -14.00 14.75
C LEU A 11 3.79 -12.81 14.22
N ALA A 12 4.95 -13.06 13.60
CA ALA A 12 5.76 -12.02 12.97
C ALA A 12 5.04 -11.38 11.77
N GLY A 13 4.37 -12.19 10.95
CA GLY A 13 3.53 -11.72 9.83
C GLY A 13 2.34 -10.88 10.31
N LEU A 14 1.69 -11.29 11.41
CA LEU A 14 0.65 -10.49 12.06
C LEU A 14 1.18 -9.15 12.59
N GLY A 15 2.34 -9.15 13.25
CA GLY A 15 2.98 -7.93 13.78
C GLY A 15 3.43 -6.97 12.67
N ALA A 16 4.14 -7.48 11.66
CA ALA A 16 4.54 -6.69 10.48
C ALA A 16 3.32 -6.16 9.73
N GLY A 17 2.26 -6.97 9.65
CA GLY A 17 0.97 -6.61 9.11
C GLY A 17 0.30 -5.48 9.87
N ALA A 18 0.30 -5.52 11.20
CA ALA A 18 -0.25 -4.45 12.05
C ALA A 18 0.52 -3.14 11.85
N ILE A 19 1.86 -3.18 11.80
CA ILE A 19 2.70 -2.01 11.51
C ILE A 19 2.37 -1.44 10.13
N ASN A 20 2.18 -2.30 9.13
CA ASN A 20 1.83 -1.86 7.79
C ASN A 20 0.39 -1.31 7.70
N ALA A 21 -0.55 -1.87 8.45
CA ALA A 21 -1.91 -1.36 8.56
C ALA A 21 -1.93 0.04 9.19
N LEU A 22 -1.08 0.29 10.20
CA LEU A 22 -0.96 1.57 10.89
C LEU A 22 -0.21 2.62 10.08
N VAL A 23 1.00 2.31 9.60
CA VAL A 23 1.93 3.31 9.03
C VAL A 23 2.07 3.16 7.51
N GLY A 24 1.84 1.97 6.96
CA GLY A 24 2.02 1.69 5.52
C GLY A 24 3.49 1.59 5.11
N SER A 25 4.39 1.33 6.06
CA SER A 25 5.84 1.40 5.91
C SER A 25 6.59 0.11 6.25
N GLY A 26 5.89 -0.98 6.59
CA GLY A 26 6.54 -2.19 7.15
C GLY A 26 7.61 -2.81 6.25
N THR A 27 7.43 -2.67 4.94
CA THR A 27 8.32 -3.19 3.89
C THR A 27 9.66 -2.45 3.76
N LEU A 28 9.76 -1.23 4.29
CA LEU A 28 11.03 -0.48 4.28
C LEU A 28 12.07 -1.03 5.25
N ILE A 29 11.65 -1.83 6.22
CA ILE A 29 12.56 -2.53 7.13
C ILE A 29 12.90 -3.90 6.55
N THR A 30 11.89 -4.65 6.11
CA THR A 30 12.08 -6.04 5.68
C THR A 30 12.84 -6.15 4.35
N PHE A 31 12.58 -5.27 3.37
CA PHE A 31 13.26 -5.34 2.07
C PHE A 31 14.77 -5.12 2.15
N PRO A 32 15.29 -3.99 2.72
CA PRO A 32 16.74 -3.79 2.81
C PRO A 32 17.43 -4.85 3.65
N THR A 33 16.75 -5.37 4.68
CA THR A 33 17.28 -6.45 5.51
C THR A 33 17.49 -7.72 4.70
N LEU A 34 16.51 -8.14 3.88
CA LEU A 34 16.63 -9.31 3.02
C LEU A 34 17.74 -9.15 1.98
N VAL A 35 17.86 -7.97 1.37
CA VAL A 35 18.93 -7.68 0.42
C VAL A 35 20.30 -7.67 1.11
N ALA A 36 20.41 -7.11 2.31
CA ALA A 36 21.66 -7.05 3.07
C ALA A 36 22.19 -8.43 3.49
N ILE A 37 21.30 -9.40 3.74
CA ILE A 37 21.69 -10.80 4.05
C ILE A 37 21.87 -11.67 2.79
N GLY A 38 21.83 -11.07 1.59
CA GLY A 38 22.21 -11.71 0.34
C GLY A 38 21.07 -12.28 -0.52
N PHE A 39 19.80 -12.01 -0.19
CA PHE A 39 18.71 -12.41 -1.08
C PHE A 39 18.63 -11.52 -2.32
N PRO A 40 18.32 -12.10 -3.50
CA PRO A 40 18.06 -11.31 -4.70
C PRO A 40 16.94 -10.29 -4.46
N PRO A 41 17.09 -9.03 -4.91
CA PRO A 41 16.10 -7.98 -4.68
C PRO A 41 14.68 -8.37 -5.15
N VAL A 42 14.56 -9.05 -6.29
CA VAL A 42 13.27 -9.51 -6.81
C VAL A 42 12.61 -10.49 -5.84
N THR A 43 13.35 -11.50 -5.38
CA THR A 43 12.87 -12.49 -4.40
C THR A 43 12.47 -11.82 -3.08
N ALA A 44 13.22 -10.82 -2.63
CA ALA A 44 12.90 -10.05 -1.43
C ALA A 44 11.59 -9.28 -1.55
N THR A 45 11.34 -8.63 -2.70
CA THR A 45 10.06 -7.96 -2.98
C THR A 45 8.90 -8.95 -3.02
N MET A 46 9.05 -10.07 -3.73
CA MET A 46 8.01 -11.09 -3.84
C MET A 46 7.63 -11.64 -2.46
N SER A 47 8.63 -12.00 -1.64
CA SER A 47 8.43 -12.50 -0.28
C SER A 47 7.69 -11.50 0.61
N ASN A 48 8.04 -10.22 0.48
CA ASN A 48 7.37 -9.13 1.21
C ASN A 48 5.91 -8.96 0.80
N ALA A 49 5.61 -9.00 -0.50
CA ALA A 49 4.24 -8.87 -1.00
C ALA A 49 3.34 -9.96 -0.42
N VAL A 50 3.81 -11.22 -0.43
CA VAL A 50 3.10 -12.35 0.17
C VAL A 50 2.89 -12.15 1.68
N GLY A 51 3.95 -11.77 2.41
CA GLY A 51 3.86 -11.51 3.85
C GLY A 51 2.88 -10.39 4.22
N LEU A 52 2.75 -9.38 3.37
CA LEU A 52 1.82 -8.27 3.58
C LEU A 52 0.35 -8.61 3.33
N VAL A 53 0.03 -9.71 2.64
CA VAL A 53 -1.36 -10.12 2.41
C VAL A 53 -2.07 -10.33 3.75
N ALA A 54 -1.50 -11.14 4.65
CA ALA A 54 -2.08 -11.42 5.96
C ALA A 54 -2.33 -10.13 6.76
N GLY A 55 -1.34 -9.23 6.77
CA GLY A 55 -1.46 -7.92 7.41
C GLY A 55 -2.54 -7.03 6.83
N SER A 56 -2.66 -7.02 5.51
CA SER A 56 -3.66 -6.22 4.79
C SER A 56 -5.07 -6.77 4.99
N VAL A 57 -5.22 -8.09 5.11
CA VAL A 57 -6.49 -8.73 5.48
C VAL A 57 -6.91 -8.31 6.89
N SER A 58 -6.02 -8.45 7.87
CA SER A 58 -6.29 -8.04 9.26
C SER A 58 -6.61 -6.54 9.36
N GLY A 59 -5.86 -5.69 8.66
CA GLY A 59 -6.11 -4.24 8.61
C GLY A 59 -7.45 -3.89 7.97
N THR A 60 -7.80 -4.53 6.86
CA THR A 60 -9.09 -4.32 6.19
C THR A 60 -10.25 -4.77 7.08
N TRP A 61 -10.11 -5.93 7.75
CA TRP A 61 -11.11 -6.44 8.67
C TRP A 61 -11.28 -5.55 9.92
N GLY A 62 -10.18 -5.03 10.46
CA GLY A 62 -10.17 -4.12 11.61
C GLY A 62 -10.89 -2.81 11.33
N TYR A 63 -10.71 -2.25 10.12
CA TYR A 63 -11.32 -0.99 9.67
C TYR A 63 -12.63 -1.16 8.87
N ARG A 64 -13.30 -2.32 8.99
CA ARG A 64 -14.48 -2.63 8.18
C ARG A 64 -15.68 -1.70 8.45
N ALA A 65 -15.80 -1.18 9.68
CA ALA A 65 -16.88 -0.27 10.03
C ALA A 65 -16.73 1.08 9.30
N GLU A 66 -15.48 1.52 9.13
CA GLU A 66 -15.10 2.77 8.48
C GLU A 66 -15.22 2.71 6.96
N LEU A 67 -15.25 1.52 6.36
CA LEU A 67 -15.54 1.32 4.93
C LEU A 67 -16.99 1.64 4.56
N SER A 68 -17.91 1.62 5.54
CA SER A 68 -19.32 1.93 5.30
C SER A 68 -19.49 3.34 4.73
N GLY A 69 -20.28 3.44 3.65
CA GLY A 69 -20.54 4.69 2.94
C GLY A 69 -19.42 5.18 2.01
N GLN A 70 -18.37 4.38 1.76
CA GLN A 70 -17.29 4.73 0.80
C GLN A 70 -17.44 4.06 -0.58
N TRP A 71 -18.48 3.24 -0.78
CA TRP A 71 -18.60 2.36 -1.95
C TRP A 71 -18.65 3.09 -3.29
N ASP A 72 -19.32 4.25 -3.36
CA ASP A 72 -19.45 5.03 -4.60
C ASP A 72 -18.11 5.47 -5.20
N ARG A 73 -17.11 5.67 -4.34
CA ARG A 73 -15.72 5.97 -4.71
C ARG A 73 -14.92 4.68 -4.90
N LEU A 74 -15.00 3.75 -3.95
CA LEU A 74 -14.21 2.53 -3.97
C LEU A 74 -14.50 1.64 -5.18
N ARG A 75 -15.74 1.61 -5.69
CA ARG A 75 -16.10 0.86 -6.90
C ARG A 75 -15.30 1.25 -8.14
N TRP A 76 -14.74 2.47 -8.17
CA TRP A 76 -13.87 2.94 -9.26
C TRP A 76 -12.39 2.77 -8.94
N GLN A 77 -12.01 2.93 -7.66
CA GLN A 77 -10.62 2.77 -7.23
C GLN A 77 -10.17 1.31 -7.18
N LEU A 78 -11.06 0.37 -6.84
CA LEU A 78 -10.78 -1.06 -6.80
C LEU A 78 -10.31 -1.62 -8.16
N PRO A 79 -11.05 -1.44 -9.27
CA PRO A 79 -10.59 -1.92 -10.56
C PRO A 79 -9.31 -1.20 -11.02
N ALA A 80 -9.17 0.10 -10.76
CA ALA A 80 -7.95 0.83 -11.06
C ALA A 80 -6.73 0.29 -10.30
N SER A 81 -6.89 0.01 -9.01
CA SER A 81 -5.85 -0.59 -8.17
C SER A 81 -5.50 -2.01 -8.62
N LEU A 82 -6.50 -2.81 -9.01
CA LEU A 82 -6.31 -4.16 -9.51
C LEU A 82 -5.54 -4.17 -10.84
N VAL A 83 -5.99 -3.40 -11.83
CA VAL A 83 -5.34 -3.33 -13.14
C VAL A 83 -3.94 -2.73 -13.00
N GLY A 84 -3.77 -1.71 -12.15
CA GLY A 84 -2.47 -1.16 -11.82
C GLY A 84 -1.55 -2.23 -11.22
N ALA A 85 -2.02 -2.98 -10.22
CA ALA A 85 -1.23 -4.04 -9.59
C ALA A 85 -0.83 -5.14 -10.57
N VAL A 86 -1.74 -5.57 -11.46
CA VAL A 86 -1.45 -6.56 -12.50
C VAL A 86 -0.34 -6.05 -13.42
N LEU A 87 -0.44 -4.80 -13.87
CA LEU A 87 0.61 -4.18 -14.69
C LEU A 87 1.94 -4.07 -13.93
N GLY A 88 1.91 -3.65 -12.67
CA GLY A 88 3.11 -3.55 -11.82
C GLY A 88 3.81 -4.90 -11.62
N ALA A 89 3.04 -5.94 -11.30
CA ALA A 89 3.55 -7.31 -11.14
C ALA A 89 4.07 -7.87 -12.48
N TYR A 90 3.35 -7.62 -13.58
CA TYR A 90 3.80 -7.97 -14.92
C TYR A 90 5.16 -7.34 -15.25
N LEU A 91 5.32 -6.04 -14.97
CA LEU A 91 6.58 -5.32 -15.15
C LEU A 91 7.70 -5.95 -14.31
N LEU A 92 7.43 -6.29 -13.04
CA LEU A 92 8.44 -6.93 -12.19
C LEU A 92 8.91 -8.28 -12.75
N LEU A 93 7.98 -9.07 -13.29
CA LEU A 93 8.25 -10.42 -13.79
C LEU A 93 8.90 -10.45 -15.19
N HIS A 94 8.63 -9.46 -16.04
CA HIS A 94 9.07 -9.46 -17.43
C HIS A 94 10.24 -8.51 -17.71
N LEU A 95 10.51 -7.54 -16.83
CA LEU A 95 11.71 -6.72 -16.97
C LEU A 95 12.95 -7.52 -16.57
N PRO A 96 14.10 -7.28 -17.23
CA PRO A 96 15.37 -7.88 -16.81
C PRO A 96 15.68 -7.51 -15.37
N GLU A 97 16.17 -8.47 -14.58
CA GLU A 97 16.52 -8.28 -13.16
C GLU A 97 17.46 -7.08 -12.95
N LYS A 98 18.38 -6.85 -13.89
CA LYS A 98 19.28 -5.68 -13.87
C LYS A 98 18.52 -4.35 -13.77
N VAL A 99 17.41 -4.20 -14.48
CA VAL A 99 16.60 -2.97 -14.43
C VAL A 99 16.01 -2.77 -13.03
N PHE A 100 15.58 -3.86 -12.38
CA PHE A 100 15.11 -3.80 -11.01
C PHE A 100 16.24 -3.39 -10.06
N VAL A 101 17.41 -4.02 -10.15
CA VAL A 101 18.59 -3.70 -9.33
C VAL A 101 19.01 -2.24 -9.48
N ASP A 102 18.98 -1.68 -10.69
CA ASP A 102 19.36 -0.30 -10.96
C ASP A 102 18.33 0.71 -10.39
N ILE A 103 17.03 0.38 -10.43
CA ILE A 103 15.95 1.27 -10.00
C ILE A 103 15.66 1.17 -8.49
N VAL A 104 15.86 0.01 -7.87
CA VAL A 104 15.56 -0.26 -6.45
C VAL A 104 16.16 0.78 -5.49
N PRO A 105 17.43 1.20 -5.60
CA PRO A 105 17.99 2.21 -4.70
C PRO A 105 17.20 3.52 -4.73
N VAL A 106 16.76 3.95 -5.92
CA VAL A 106 15.93 5.16 -6.07
C VAL A 106 14.56 4.95 -5.42
N LEU A 107 13.94 3.78 -5.63
CA LEU A 107 12.66 3.44 -5.00
C LEU A 107 12.77 3.35 -3.47
N LEU A 108 13.89 2.88 -2.94
CA LEU A 108 14.17 2.84 -1.51
C LEU A 108 14.33 4.23 -0.92
N VAL A 109 15.09 5.11 -1.57
CA VAL A 109 15.23 6.50 -1.14
C VAL A 109 13.87 7.20 -1.18
N LEU A 110 13.10 7.03 -2.25
CA LEU A 110 11.75 7.58 -2.36
C LEU A 110 10.85 7.06 -1.24
N ALA A 111 10.83 5.75 -1.00
CA ALA A 111 10.03 5.14 0.04
C ALA A 111 10.45 5.62 1.44
N LEU A 112 11.75 5.76 1.71
CA LEU A 112 12.26 6.33 2.96
C LEU A 112 11.79 7.78 3.14
N VAL A 113 11.93 8.62 2.12
CA VAL A 113 11.45 10.00 2.14
C VAL A 113 9.96 10.05 2.42
N LEU A 114 9.16 9.20 1.78
CA LEU A 114 7.72 9.10 2.02
C LEU A 114 7.42 8.69 3.46
N VAL A 115 8.17 7.77 4.05
CA VAL A 115 8.00 7.39 5.47
C VAL A 115 8.34 8.51 6.42
N VAL A 116 9.47 9.18 6.21
CA VAL A 116 9.86 10.34 7.02
C VAL A 116 8.84 11.48 6.88
N ALA A 117 8.29 11.67 5.68
CA ALA A 117 7.22 12.64 5.42
C ALA A 117 5.84 12.16 5.91
N GLY A 118 5.65 10.86 6.12
CA GLY A 118 4.36 10.22 6.41
C GLY A 118 3.61 10.88 7.58
N PRO A 119 4.21 11.06 8.76
CA PRO A 119 3.55 11.77 9.87
C PRO A 119 3.14 13.20 9.53
N ARG A 120 3.95 13.92 8.74
CA ARG A 120 3.61 15.27 8.26
C ARG A 120 2.45 15.25 7.26
N ILE A 121 2.42 14.26 6.36
CA ILE A 121 1.32 14.06 5.42
C ILE A 121 0.02 13.75 6.18
N GLN A 122 0.07 12.88 7.18
CA GLN A 122 -1.10 12.52 7.99
C GLN A 122 -1.63 13.71 8.80
N THR A 123 -0.75 14.47 9.47
CA THR A 123 -1.13 15.66 10.23
C THR A 123 -1.67 16.78 9.35
N TRP A 124 -1.05 17.02 8.19
CA TRP A 124 -1.56 17.97 7.19
C TRP A 124 -2.96 17.58 6.72
N THR A 125 -3.15 16.29 6.40
CA THR A 125 -4.42 15.74 5.96
C THR A 125 -5.50 15.87 7.03
N ALA A 126 -5.17 15.54 8.29
CA ALA A 126 -6.09 15.66 9.42
C ALA A 126 -6.56 17.11 9.63
N ARG A 127 -5.63 18.08 9.62
CA ARG A 127 -5.96 19.50 9.73
C ARG A 127 -6.85 19.98 8.59
N ARG A 128 -6.58 19.53 7.36
CA ARG A 128 -7.39 19.88 6.20
C ARG A 128 -8.82 19.35 6.31
N ALA A 129 -8.99 18.13 6.81
CA ALA A 129 -10.30 17.52 7.03
C ALA A 129 -11.10 18.24 8.14
N GLU A 130 -10.43 18.74 9.18
CA GLU A 130 -11.06 19.57 10.21
C GLU A 130 -11.53 20.92 9.68
N VAL A 131 -10.69 21.60 8.89
CA VAL A 131 -11.00 22.94 8.32
C VAL A 131 -12.12 22.90 7.28
N ALA A 132 -12.18 21.84 6.46
CA ALA A 132 -13.20 21.72 5.42
C ALA A 132 -14.62 21.48 5.96
N GLY A 133 -14.76 21.12 7.25
CA GLY A 133 -16.02 20.64 7.82
C GLY A 133 -16.40 19.28 7.26
N ARG A 134 -17.02 18.41 8.08
CA ARG A 134 -17.43 17.05 7.67
C ARG A 134 -18.66 17.04 6.74
N SER A 135 -18.73 17.96 5.81
CA SER A 135 -19.78 17.93 4.79
C SER A 135 -19.35 16.96 3.69
N PRO A 136 -20.22 16.02 3.28
CA PRO A 136 -20.01 15.21 2.09
C PRO A 136 -20.09 16.13 0.86
N GLU A 137 -19.03 16.90 0.61
CA GLU A 137 -18.89 17.58 -0.67
C GLU A 137 -18.96 16.51 -1.75
N HIS A 138 -19.93 16.66 -2.65
CA HIS A 138 -19.98 15.88 -3.87
C HIS A 138 -18.60 15.91 -4.51
N ILE A 139 -17.94 14.74 -4.57
CA ILE A 139 -16.63 14.63 -5.22
C ILE A 139 -16.85 15.02 -6.67
N THR A 140 -16.25 16.15 -7.08
CA THR A 140 -16.35 16.58 -8.47
C THR A 140 -15.81 15.49 -9.40
N PRO A 141 -16.38 15.30 -10.61
CA PRO A 141 -15.91 14.28 -11.54
C PRO A 141 -14.40 14.36 -11.81
N ARG A 142 -13.86 15.58 -11.85
CA ARG A 142 -12.41 15.81 -11.98
C ARG A 142 -11.61 15.27 -10.80
N ARG A 143 -12.03 15.52 -9.55
CA ARG A 143 -11.37 14.95 -8.36
C ARG A 143 -11.45 13.42 -8.36
N MET A 144 -12.59 12.85 -8.75
CA MET A 144 -12.75 11.41 -8.89
C MET A 144 -11.80 10.83 -9.93
N ALA A 145 -11.70 11.45 -11.11
CA ALA A 145 -10.76 11.01 -12.15
C ALA A 145 -9.30 11.03 -11.66
N VAL A 146 -8.89 12.09 -10.98
CA VAL A 146 -7.53 12.17 -10.40
C VAL A 146 -7.32 11.11 -9.32
N LEU A 147 -8.31 10.82 -8.48
CA LEU A 147 -8.24 9.74 -7.50
C LEU A 147 -8.08 8.38 -8.15
N VAL A 148 -8.86 8.08 -9.20
CA VAL A 148 -8.81 6.80 -9.91
C VAL A 148 -7.48 6.63 -10.63
N ILE A 149 -7.03 7.65 -11.37
CA ILE A 149 -5.73 7.63 -12.06
C ILE A 149 -4.59 7.53 -11.06
N GLY A 150 -4.64 8.31 -9.97
CA GLY A 150 -3.64 8.24 -8.91
C GLY A 150 -3.61 6.86 -8.25
N THR A 151 -4.77 6.27 -7.95
CA THR A 151 -4.85 4.90 -7.41
C THR A 151 -4.31 3.87 -8.40
N PHE A 152 -4.56 4.01 -9.69
CA PHE A 152 -3.96 3.16 -10.72
C PHE A 152 -2.42 3.25 -10.70
N VAL A 153 -1.86 4.47 -10.71
CA VAL A 153 -0.40 4.68 -10.68
C VAL A 153 0.22 4.10 -9.40
N VAL A 154 -0.44 4.32 -8.25
CA VAL A 154 0.00 3.73 -6.98
C VAL A 154 -0.14 2.21 -7.00
N GLY A 155 -1.15 1.67 -7.67
CA GLY A 155 -1.31 0.23 -7.91
C GLY A 155 -0.17 -0.35 -8.74
N VAL A 156 0.26 0.32 -9.82
CA VAL A 156 1.43 -0.09 -10.62
C VAL A 156 2.69 -0.12 -9.76
N TYR A 157 2.93 0.95 -9.01
CA TYR A 157 4.05 1.01 -8.08
C TYR A 157 3.99 -0.08 -6.99
N GLY A 158 2.82 -0.27 -6.38
CA GLY A 158 2.61 -1.24 -5.31
C GLY A 158 2.73 -2.68 -5.79
N GLY A 159 2.29 -2.96 -7.03
CA GLY A 159 2.53 -4.22 -7.71
C GLY A 159 4.03 -4.46 -7.91
N TYR A 160 4.76 -3.45 -8.39
CA TYR A 160 6.18 -3.59 -8.73
C TYR A 160 7.13 -3.67 -7.51
N PHE A 161 6.92 -2.85 -6.47
CA PHE A 161 7.87 -2.72 -5.35
C PHE A 161 7.23 -2.76 -3.95
N THR A 162 5.91 -2.57 -3.85
CA THR A 162 5.09 -2.67 -2.61
C THR A 162 5.45 -1.70 -1.46
N ALA A 163 6.70 -1.20 -1.37
CA ALA A 163 7.19 -0.36 -0.28
C ALA A 163 6.45 0.96 -0.17
N ALA A 164 6.17 1.46 1.04
CA ALA A 164 5.52 2.76 1.28
C ALA A 164 4.20 3.05 0.51
N GLN A 165 3.58 2.06 -0.15
CA GLN A 165 2.39 2.27 -0.99
C GLN A 165 1.21 2.86 -0.19
N GLY A 166 1.10 2.48 1.09
CA GLY A 166 0.03 2.96 1.96
C GLY A 166 0.14 4.48 2.19
N ILE A 167 1.35 5.01 2.27
CA ILE A 167 1.58 6.45 2.45
C ILE A 167 1.23 7.20 1.17
N LEU A 168 1.53 6.64 -0.01
CA LEU A 168 1.11 7.21 -1.29
C LEU A 168 -0.41 7.28 -1.40
N LEU A 169 -1.11 6.20 -1.04
CA LEU A 169 -2.58 6.18 -1.04
C LEU A 169 -3.17 7.21 -0.06
N VAL A 170 -2.65 7.27 1.17
CA VAL A 170 -3.11 8.25 2.18
C VAL A 170 -2.79 9.68 1.76
N GLY A 171 -1.62 9.94 1.17
CA GLY A 171 -1.25 11.26 0.65
C GLY A 171 -2.12 11.69 -0.52
N LEU A 172 -2.39 10.79 -1.46
CA LEU A 172 -3.29 11.03 -2.60
C LEU A 172 -4.70 11.34 -2.13
N MET A 173 -5.26 10.51 -1.24
CA MET A 173 -6.59 10.71 -0.69
C MET A 173 -6.64 11.98 0.14
N GLY A 174 -5.67 12.21 1.03
CA GLY A 174 -5.64 13.38 1.90
C GLY A 174 -5.49 14.71 1.16
N ALA A 175 -4.87 14.69 -0.02
CA ALA A 175 -4.78 15.88 -0.87
C ALA A 175 -6.09 16.22 -1.59
N LEU A 176 -6.93 15.21 -1.85
CA LEU A 176 -8.10 15.33 -2.71
C LEU A 176 -9.43 15.25 -1.95
N LEU A 177 -9.43 14.67 -0.75
CA LEU A 177 -10.62 14.35 0.02
C LEU A 177 -10.55 14.96 1.43
N PRO A 178 -11.62 15.64 1.88
CA PRO A 178 -11.74 16.09 3.26
C PRO A 178 -12.29 14.96 4.16
N GLU A 179 -11.65 13.79 4.16
CA GLU A 179 -12.06 12.65 4.98
C GLU A 179 -11.18 12.48 6.23
N SER A 180 -11.72 11.82 7.25
CA SER A 180 -10.94 11.49 8.45
C SER A 180 -9.82 10.48 8.11
N VAL A 181 -8.70 10.58 8.83
CA VAL A 181 -7.56 9.68 8.67
C VAL A 181 -7.95 8.21 8.81
N GLN A 182 -8.93 7.90 9.67
CA GLN A 182 -9.46 6.54 9.84
C GLN A 182 -10.18 6.02 8.60
N ARG A 183 -11.04 6.83 7.95
CA ARG A 183 -11.72 6.45 6.71
C ARG A 183 -10.74 6.23 5.56
N MET A 184 -9.72 7.09 5.47
CA MET A 184 -8.64 6.91 4.49
C MET A 184 -7.81 5.66 4.78
N ASN A 185 -7.50 5.36 6.03
CA ASN A 185 -6.79 4.12 6.38
C ASN A 185 -7.62 2.87 6.03
N ALA A 186 -8.94 2.93 6.18
CA ALA A 186 -9.83 1.86 5.75
C ALA A 186 -9.73 1.62 4.23
N ALA A 187 -9.90 2.67 3.43
CA ALA A 187 -9.75 2.60 1.97
C ALA A 187 -8.34 2.16 1.55
N LYS A 188 -7.30 2.70 2.18
CA LYS A 188 -5.89 2.35 1.96
C LYS A 188 -5.66 0.86 2.17
N ASN A 189 -6.12 0.31 3.29
CA ASN A 189 -5.91 -1.10 3.61
C ASN A 189 -6.62 -2.02 2.62
N LEU A 190 -7.83 -1.68 2.20
CA LEU A 190 -8.56 -2.44 1.19
C LEU A 190 -7.86 -2.41 -0.18
N LEU A 191 -7.43 -1.23 -0.65
CA LEU A 191 -6.73 -1.10 -1.93
C LEU A 191 -5.37 -1.79 -1.89
N ALA A 192 -4.61 -1.62 -0.81
CA ALA A 192 -3.34 -2.31 -0.61
C ALA A 192 -3.52 -3.83 -0.52
N LEU A 193 -4.61 -4.32 0.07
CA LEU A 193 -4.95 -5.74 0.08
C LEU A 193 -5.11 -6.27 -1.35
N VAL A 194 -5.86 -5.57 -2.20
CA VAL A 194 -6.02 -5.97 -3.61
C VAL A 194 -4.66 -6.03 -4.31
N VAL A 195 -3.83 -5.00 -4.15
CA VAL A 195 -2.48 -4.98 -4.74
C VAL A 195 -1.63 -6.14 -4.25
N ASN A 196 -1.60 -6.38 -2.94
CA ASN A 196 -0.78 -7.41 -2.33
C ASN A 196 -1.25 -8.82 -2.71
N VAL A 197 -2.56 -9.05 -2.83
CA VAL A 197 -3.11 -10.33 -3.30
C VAL A 197 -2.75 -10.56 -4.77
N VAL A 198 -2.90 -9.56 -5.63
CA VAL A 198 -2.49 -9.67 -7.04
C VAL A 198 -1.00 -9.97 -7.16
N ALA A 199 -0.17 -9.22 -6.43
CA ALA A 199 1.27 -9.43 -6.40
C ALA A 199 1.62 -10.84 -5.88
N ALA A 200 1.06 -11.25 -4.75
CA ALA A 200 1.28 -12.58 -4.18
C ALA A 200 0.90 -13.70 -5.15
N LEU A 201 -0.25 -13.60 -5.83
CA LEU A 201 -0.70 -14.59 -6.82
C LEU A 201 0.14 -14.59 -8.09
N ALA A 202 0.66 -13.44 -8.52
CA ALA A 202 1.53 -13.35 -9.69
C ALA A 202 2.92 -13.94 -9.44
N TYR A 203 3.36 -13.98 -8.18
CA TYR A 203 4.70 -14.43 -7.79
C TYR A 203 4.78 -15.90 -7.37
N THR A 204 3.63 -16.56 -7.20
CA THR A 204 3.49 -17.99 -6.90
C THR A 204 3.18 -18.79 -8.14
#